data_AF-A0A0C1QVR0-F1
#
_entry.id   AF-A0A0C1QVR0-F1
#
_cell.length_a   1.000
_cell.length_b   1.000
_cell.length_c   1.000
_cell.angle_alpha   90.00
_cell.angle_beta   90.00
_cell.angle_gamma   90.00
#
_symmetry.space_group_name_H-M   'P 1'
#
loop_
_entity.id
_entity.type
_entity.pdbx_description
1 polymer ?
#
loop_
_entity_poly.entity_id
_entity_poly.type
_entity_poly.pdbx_seq_one_letter_code
_entity_poly.pdbx_strand_id
1 'polypeptide(L)'
;MKDIFLHVKTLKNNNTEFEEIYRNFENFIDMLTRKYDVEKDYNDIVSHLWIILKKTDLNKFNTEYDLEKYISTSLKRYCIDICNKKNRNERVIYNSEFVDINLSLIEHSFSNDLEFEFNDLISILPNSQRKIIYMRFFNNMKEVDIAEELNISRQAVYKSKNLALKKLESVIKELINI
;
A
#
# COMPACT_ATOMS: atom_id res chain seq x y z
N MET A 1 -10.18 14.86 4.34
CA MET A 1 -10.36 13.52 3.73
C MET A 1 -11.76 13.55 3.13
N LYS A 2 -11.87 13.53 1.81
CA LYS A 2 -13.16 13.58 1.10
C LYS A 2 -13.83 12.21 1.22
N ASP A 3 -15.15 12.19 1.36
CA ASP A 3 -15.98 10.99 1.58
C ASP A 3 -15.90 10.05 0.37
N ILE A 4 -15.03 9.03 0.46
CA ILE A 4 -14.80 8.09 -0.64
C ILE A 4 -16.05 7.27 -0.95
N PHE A 5 -16.91 7.03 0.05
CA PHE A 5 -18.20 6.36 -0.16
C PHE A 5 -19.12 7.19 -1.04
N LEU A 6 -19.20 8.50 -0.79
CA LEU A 6 -20.00 9.44 -1.57
C LEU A 6 -19.50 9.50 -3.02
N HIS A 7 -18.18 9.60 -3.22
CA HIS A 7 -17.59 9.62 -4.54
C HIS A 7 -17.84 8.31 -5.30
N VAL A 8 -17.66 7.15 -4.67
CA VAL A 8 -17.94 5.84 -5.31
C VAL A 8 -19.42 5.64 -5.60
N LYS A 9 -20.31 6.10 -4.71
CA LYS A 9 -21.75 6.04 -4.92
C LYS A 9 -22.17 6.90 -6.12
N THR A 10 -21.64 8.11 -6.21
CA THR A 10 -21.92 9.03 -7.32
C THR A 10 -21.28 8.55 -8.62
N LEU A 11 -20.09 7.94 -8.55
CA LEU A 11 -19.39 7.33 -9.69
C LEU A 11 -20.27 6.32 -10.44
N LYS A 12 -21.13 5.58 -9.73
CA LYS A 12 -22.05 4.62 -10.38
C LYS A 12 -22.99 5.28 -11.39
N ASN A 13 -23.35 6.54 -11.15
CA ASN A 13 -24.31 7.29 -11.97
C ASN A 13 -23.63 8.32 -12.89
N ASN A 14 -22.45 8.83 -12.50
CA ASN A 14 -21.71 9.84 -13.26
C ASN A 14 -20.20 9.58 -13.21
N ASN A 15 -19.55 9.55 -14.38
CA ASN A 15 -18.13 9.26 -14.53
C ASN A 15 -17.19 10.38 -14.04
N THR A 16 -17.70 11.58 -13.75
CA THR A 16 -16.90 12.76 -13.36
C THR A 16 -16.16 12.60 -12.03
N GLU A 17 -16.64 11.73 -11.14
CA GLU A 17 -16.05 11.52 -9.81
C GLU A 17 -14.79 10.67 -9.82
N PHE A 18 -14.48 10.02 -10.94
CA PHE A 18 -13.31 9.15 -11.01
C PHE A 18 -12.01 9.91 -10.80
N GLU A 19 -11.89 11.09 -11.40
CA GLU A 19 -10.68 11.92 -11.27
C GLU A 19 -10.38 12.27 -9.81
N GLU A 20 -11.41 12.57 -9.02
CA GLU A 20 -11.26 12.87 -7.60
C GLU A 20 -10.84 11.64 -6.79
N ILE A 21 -11.39 10.47 -7.11
CA ILE A 21 -10.97 9.22 -6.46
C ILE A 21 -9.54 8.86 -6.89
N TYR A 22 -9.23 8.97 -8.18
CA TYR A 22 -7.91 8.68 -8.73
C TYR A 22 -6.83 9.55 -8.06
N ARG A 23 -7.05 10.85 -7.89
CA ARG A 23 -6.12 11.74 -7.16
C ARG A 23 -5.81 11.26 -5.74
N ASN A 24 -6.75 10.61 -5.06
CA ASN A 24 -6.50 10.04 -3.72
C ASN A 24 -5.63 8.78 -3.76
N PHE A 25 -5.59 8.06 -4.88
CA PHE A 25 -4.82 6.83 -5.07
C PHE A 25 -3.57 7.00 -5.95
N GLU A 26 -3.39 8.13 -6.63
CA GLU A 26 -2.30 8.38 -7.58
C GLU A 26 -0.93 8.07 -6.97
N ASN A 27 -0.57 8.71 -5.85
CA ASN A 27 0.68 8.44 -5.14
C ASN A 27 0.85 6.96 -4.75
N PHE A 28 -0.25 6.29 -4.41
CA PHE A 28 -0.22 4.88 -4.05
C PHE A 28 -0.01 4.00 -5.27
N ILE A 29 -0.62 4.33 -6.42
CA ILE A 29 -0.39 3.65 -7.70
C ILE A 29 1.05 3.85 -8.15
N ASP A 30 1.59 5.07 -8.09
CA ASP A 30 3.00 5.36 -8.39
C ASP A 30 3.98 4.59 -7.49
N MET A 31 3.64 4.43 -6.21
CA MET A 31 4.43 3.61 -5.31
C MET A 31 4.35 2.12 -5.70
N LEU A 32 3.17 1.62 -6.08
CA LEU A 32 3.01 0.22 -6.50
C LEU A 32 3.75 -0.05 -7.81
N THR A 33 3.65 0.83 -8.80
CA THR A 33 4.27 0.62 -10.12
C THR A 33 5.77 0.52 -10.03
N ARG A 34 6.40 1.40 -9.23
CA ARG A 34 7.83 1.31 -8.90
C ARG A 34 8.17 0.06 -8.11
N LYS A 35 7.39 -0.26 -7.07
CA LYS A 35 7.62 -1.43 -6.20
C LYS A 35 7.61 -2.77 -6.96
N TYR A 36 6.76 -2.90 -7.98
CA TYR A 36 6.58 -4.14 -8.73
C TYR A 36 7.22 -4.11 -10.14
N ASP A 37 7.95 -3.04 -10.49
CA ASP A 37 8.53 -2.83 -11.82
C ASP A 37 7.50 -2.98 -12.98
N VAL A 38 6.37 -2.29 -12.80
CA VAL A 38 5.21 -2.31 -13.73
C VAL A 38 4.81 -0.90 -14.17
N GLU A 39 5.78 0.02 -14.26
CA GLU A 39 5.57 1.42 -14.67
C GLU A 39 4.93 1.53 -16.06
N LYS A 40 5.29 0.64 -16.98
CA LYS A 40 4.70 0.56 -18.33
C LYS A 40 3.20 0.19 -18.31
N ASP A 41 2.75 -0.43 -17.23
CA ASP A 41 1.38 -0.91 -17.04
C ASP A 41 0.53 0.07 -16.18
N TYR A 42 1.01 1.31 -15.97
CA TYR A 42 0.33 2.33 -15.17
C TYR A 42 -1.14 2.50 -15.56
N ASN A 43 -1.39 2.70 -16.85
CA ASN A 43 -2.75 2.90 -17.38
C ASN A 43 -3.64 1.66 -17.17
N ASP A 44 -3.07 0.46 -17.16
CA ASP A 44 -3.83 -0.77 -16.89
C ASP A 44 -4.21 -0.86 -15.41
N ILE A 45 -3.35 -0.39 -14.50
CA ILE A 45 -3.64 -0.32 -13.07
C ILE A 45 -4.71 0.74 -12.78
N VAL A 46 -4.64 1.91 -13.42
CA VAL A 46 -5.69 2.94 -13.34
C VAL A 46 -7.02 2.41 -13.90
N SER A 47 -6.98 1.70 -15.03
CA SER A 47 -8.16 1.04 -15.60
C SER A 47 -8.71 -0.03 -14.66
N HIS A 48 -7.85 -0.76 -13.95
CA HIS A 48 -8.27 -1.72 -12.93
C HIS A 48 -8.96 -1.03 -11.74
N LEU A 49 -8.43 0.11 -11.27
CA LEU A 49 -9.09 0.94 -10.26
C LEU A 49 -10.52 1.28 -10.71
N TRP A 50 -10.70 1.78 -11.94
CA TRP A 50 -12.02 2.05 -12.50
C TRP A 50 -12.97 0.85 -12.43
N ILE A 51 -12.50 -0.31 -12.87
CA ILE A 51 -13.29 -1.55 -12.90
C ILE A 51 -13.72 -1.97 -11.50
N ILE A 52 -12.80 -1.91 -10.52
CA ILE A 52 -13.11 -2.22 -9.12
C ILE A 52 -14.21 -1.27 -8.64
N LEU A 53 -14.03 0.03 -8.79
CA LEU A 53 -14.96 1.03 -8.27
C LEU A 53 -16.37 0.87 -8.87
N LYS A 54 -16.48 0.57 -10.17
CA LYS A 54 -17.78 0.32 -10.84
C LYS A 54 -18.47 -0.96 -10.35
N LYS A 55 -17.71 -2.02 -10.10
CA LYS A 55 -18.25 -3.33 -9.69
C LYS A 55 -18.49 -3.45 -8.18
N THR A 56 -17.90 -2.56 -7.40
CA THR A 56 -17.94 -2.64 -5.94
C THR A 56 -19.35 -2.41 -5.40
N ASP A 57 -19.82 -3.33 -4.58
CA ASP A 57 -21.08 -3.20 -3.84
C ASP A 57 -20.80 -2.54 -2.48
N LEU A 58 -21.17 -1.27 -2.34
CA LEU A 58 -20.92 -0.48 -1.14
C LEU A 58 -21.59 -1.06 0.12
N ASN A 59 -22.66 -1.86 -0.03
CA ASN A 59 -23.34 -2.49 1.10
C ASN A 59 -22.49 -3.57 1.78
N LYS A 60 -21.38 -4.01 1.16
CA LYS A 60 -20.45 -4.99 1.71
C LYS A 60 -19.40 -4.37 2.65
N PHE A 61 -19.41 -3.05 2.83
CA PHE A 61 -18.40 -2.33 3.58
C PHE A 61 -19.06 -1.58 4.74
N ASN A 62 -18.53 -1.79 5.95
CA ASN A 62 -19.06 -1.15 7.15
C ASN A 62 -18.49 0.27 7.35
N THR A 63 -17.30 0.53 6.80
CA THR A 63 -16.57 1.79 6.96
C THR A 63 -15.83 2.19 5.67
N GLU A 64 -15.52 3.49 5.54
CA GLU A 64 -14.62 4.02 4.49
C GLU A 64 -13.28 3.29 4.46
N TYR A 65 -12.73 3.01 5.64
CA TYR A 65 -11.48 2.29 5.79
C TYR A 65 -11.54 0.87 5.19
N ASP A 66 -12.67 0.16 5.32
CA ASP A 66 -12.83 -1.17 4.75
C ASP A 66 -12.84 -1.13 3.21
N LEU A 67 -13.46 -0.10 2.64
CA LEU A 67 -13.49 0.14 1.21
C LEU A 67 -12.10 0.50 0.67
N GLU A 68 -11.40 1.44 1.31
CA GLU A 68 -10.02 1.80 0.95
C GLU A 68 -9.09 0.59 1.03
N LYS A 69 -9.19 -0.21 2.11
CA LYS A 69 -8.41 -1.43 2.28
C LYS A 69 -8.65 -2.42 1.14
N TYR A 70 -9.91 -2.58 0.74
CA TYR A 70 -10.27 -3.46 -0.37
C TYR A 70 -9.70 -2.96 -1.70
N ILE A 71 -9.80 -1.66 -1.99
CA ILE A 71 -9.23 -1.05 -3.19
C ILE A 71 -7.71 -1.26 -3.21
N SER A 72 -7.01 -0.88 -2.13
CA SER A 72 -5.55 -1.03 -2.02
C SER A 72 -5.09 -2.49 -2.15
N THR A 73 -5.83 -3.44 -1.57
CA THR A 73 -5.52 -4.86 -1.69
C THR A 73 -5.71 -5.36 -3.12
N SER A 74 -6.76 -4.91 -3.79
CA SER A 74 -7.07 -5.29 -5.17
C SER A 74 -6.01 -4.76 -6.15
N LEU A 75 -5.59 -3.50 -6.00
CA LEU A 75 -4.52 -2.92 -6.82
C LEU A 75 -3.18 -3.65 -6.62
N LYS A 76 -2.80 -3.96 -5.38
CA LYS A 76 -1.60 -4.76 -5.08
C LYS A 76 -1.64 -6.11 -5.77
N ARG A 77 -2.76 -6.83 -5.66
CA ARG A 77 -2.95 -8.13 -6.32
C ARG A 77 -2.86 -8.03 -7.83
N TYR A 78 -3.44 -6.97 -8.41
CA TYR A 78 -3.36 -6.74 -9.84
C TYR A 78 -1.93 -6.51 -10.34
N CYS A 79 -1.11 -5.76 -9.59
CA CYS A 79 0.32 -5.61 -9.90
C CYS A 79 1.05 -6.96 -9.86
N ILE A 80 0.81 -7.77 -8.83
CA ILE A 80 1.36 -9.14 -8.72
C ILE A 80 0.92 -10.01 -9.91
N ASP A 81 -0.33 -9.91 -10.33
CA ASP A 81 -0.85 -10.63 -11.50
C ASP A 81 -0.15 -10.21 -12.80
N ILE A 82 0.16 -8.92 -12.97
CA ILE A 82 0.96 -8.41 -14.10
C ILE A 82 2.36 -9.03 -14.06
N CYS A 83 3.05 -8.99 -12.92
CA CYS A 83 4.37 -9.60 -12.76
C CYS A 83 4.33 -11.10 -13.09
N ASN A 84 3.34 -11.83 -12.59
CA ASN A 84 3.16 -13.25 -12.85
C ASN A 84 2.93 -13.54 -14.33
N LYS A 85 2.18 -12.69 -15.04
CA LYS A 85 1.97 -12.83 -16.49
C LYS A 85 3.24 -12.56 -17.28
N LYS A 86 4.00 -11.51 -16.93
CA LYS A 86 5.32 -11.23 -17.53
C LYS A 86 6.27 -12.41 -17.35
N ASN A 87 6.39 -12.90 -16.10
CA ASN A 87 7.22 -14.05 -15.76
C ASN A 87 6.80 -15.33 -16.52
N ARG A 88 5.50 -15.58 -16.71
CA ARG A 88 5.03 -16.73 -17.51
C ARG A 88 5.38 -16.58 -18.98
N ASN A 89 5.22 -15.38 -19.54
CA ASN A 89 5.53 -15.12 -20.95
C ASN A 89 7.04 -15.21 -21.22
N GLU A 90 7.88 -14.83 -20.25
CA GLU A 90 9.34 -14.97 -20.32
C GLU A 90 9.81 -16.41 -20.11
N ARG A 91 9.17 -17.17 -19.20
CA ARG A 91 9.45 -18.60 -18.94
C ARG A 91 9.15 -19.51 -20.15
N VAL A 92 8.26 -19.10 -21.05
CA VAL A 92 8.01 -19.83 -22.31
C VAL A 92 9.15 -19.65 -23.32
N ILE A 93 10.01 -18.63 -23.14
CA ILE A 93 11.07 -18.28 -24.10
C ILE A 93 12.47 -18.78 -23.66
N TYR A 94 12.72 -19.03 -22.37
CA TYR A 94 14.05 -19.44 -21.89
C TYR A 94 14.00 -20.63 -20.91
N ASN A 95 14.79 -21.66 -21.25
CA ASN A 95 14.94 -22.92 -20.51
C ASN A 95 15.24 -22.74 -19.02
N SER A 96 14.65 -23.66 -18.25
CA SER A 96 14.59 -23.79 -16.80
C SER A 96 15.94 -23.89 -16.09
N GLU A 97 15.93 -23.50 -14.80
CA GLU A 97 16.93 -23.71 -13.72
C GLU A 97 17.70 -22.46 -13.24
N PHE A 98 18.02 -21.47 -14.09
CA PHE A 98 18.76 -20.28 -13.63
C PHE A 98 17.89 -19.12 -13.11
N VAL A 99 16.60 -19.09 -13.45
CA VAL A 99 15.72 -17.92 -13.20
C VAL A 99 15.09 -17.92 -11.80
N ASP A 100 14.81 -19.09 -11.23
CA ASP A 100 14.18 -19.16 -9.90
C ASP A 100 15.13 -18.67 -8.78
N ILE A 101 16.46 -18.77 -8.97
CA ILE A 101 17.45 -18.21 -8.05
C ILE A 101 17.46 -16.67 -8.14
N ASN A 102 17.52 -16.09 -9.35
CA ASN A 102 17.55 -14.64 -9.52
C ASN A 102 16.26 -13.94 -9.10
N LEU A 103 15.09 -14.55 -9.32
CA LEU A 103 13.82 -13.95 -8.91
C LEU A 103 13.68 -13.92 -7.37
N SER A 104 14.12 -14.98 -6.68
CA SER A 104 14.18 -14.97 -5.21
C SER A 104 15.19 -13.94 -4.67
N LEU A 105 16.31 -13.73 -5.38
CA LEU A 105 17.33 -12.75 -5.01
C LEU A 105 16.87 -11.32 -5.27
N ILE A 106 16.15 -11.06 -6.36
CA ILE A 106 15.57 -9.76 -6.70
C ILE A 106 14.43 -9.42 -5.73
N GLU A 107 13.50 -10.36 -5.49
CA GLU A 107 12.42 -10.19 -4.52
C GLU A 107 12.98 -9.96 -3.10
N HIS A 108 14.05 -10.67 -2.71
CA HIS A 108 14.76 -10.41 -1.46
C HIS A 108 15.52 -9.08 -1.46
N SER A 109 16.21 -8.70 -2.55
CA SER A 109 16.97 -7.46 -2.60
C SER A 109 16.06 -6.24 -2.45
N PHE A 110 14.99 -6.14 -3.25
CA PHE A 110 14.10 -4.98 -3.22
C PHE A 110 13.19 -4.94 -1.98
N SER A 111 12.77 -6.10 -1.45
CA SER A 111 12.06 -6.12 -0.16
C SER A 111 12.97 -5.71 0.99
N ASN A 112 14.24 -6.12 0.97
CA ASN A 112 15.24 -5.67 1.92
C ASN A 112 15.53 -4.18 1.78
N ASP A 113 15.61 -3.64 0.57
CA ASP A 113 15.90 -2.21 0.35
C ASP A 113 14.76 -1.31 0.89
N LEU A 114 13.50 -1.66 0.61
CA LEU A 114 12.36 -0.92 1.16
C LEU A 114 12.21 -1.08 2.67
N GLU A 115 12.51 -2.26 3.20
CA GLU A 115 12.53 -2.49 4.64
C GLU A 115 13.67 -1.71 5.32
N PHE A 116 14.82 -1.62 4.66
CA PHE A 116 15.99 -0.88 5.12
C PHE A 116 15.70 0.62 5.15
N GLU A 117 15.23 1.19 4.03
CA GLU A 117 14.82 2.61 3.96
C GLU A 117 13.73 2.94 5.00
N PHE A 118 12.75 2.04 5.17
CA PHE A 118 11.71 2.23 6.18
C PHE A 118 12.28 2.16 7.60
N ASN A 119 13.15 1.20 7.90
CA ASN A 119 13.80 1.06 9.19
C ASN A 119 14.71 2.25 9.53
N ASP A 120 15.43 2.77 8.54
CA ASP A 120 16.25 3.97 8.66
C ASP A 120 15.40 5.20 8.97
N LEU A 121 14.27 5.38 8.26
CA LEU A 121 13.34 6.48 8.52
C LEU A 121 12.81 6.45 9.97
N ILE A 122 12.44 5.26 10.46
CA ILE A 122 11.87 5.12 11.81
C ILE A 122 12.93 4.98 12.91
N SER A 123 14.22 4.97 12.55
CA SER A 123 15.34 4.80 13.49
C SER A 123 15.40 5.90 14.56
N ILE A 124 14.96 7.11 14.21
CA ILE A 124 14.87 8.28 15.11
C ILE A 124 13.86 8.10 16.25
N LEU A 125 12.95 7.13 16.12
CA LEU A 125 11.90 6.89 17.09
C LEU A 125 12.43 6.06 18.27
N PRO A 126 11.95 6.34 19.50
CA PRO A 126 12.12 5.43 20.63
C PRO A 126 11.65 4.02 20.30
N ASN A 127 12.32 3.00 20.85
CA ASN A 127 12.08 1.58 20.55
C ASN A 127 10.59 1.17 20.57
N SER A 128 9.82 1.65 21.56
CA SER A 128 8.39 1.34 21.69
C SER A 128 7.55 1.97 20.57
N GLN A 129 7.87 3.20 20.18
CA GLN A 129 7.23 3.92 19.07
C GLN A 129 7.60 3.28 17.74
N ARG A 130 8.88 2.98 17.54
CA ARG A 130 9.41 2.30 16.34
C ARG A 130 8.70 0.97 16.09
N LYS A 131 8.60 0.12 17.13
CA LYS A 131 7.93 -1.19 17.03
C LYS A 131 6.45 -1.04 16.63
N ILE A 132 5.73 -0.10 17.23
CA ILE A 132 4.33 0.17 16.89
C ILE A 132 4.18 0.68 15.46
N ILE A 133 5.06 1.59 15.01
CA ILE A 133 5.05 2.10 13.63
C ILE A 133 5.37 0.99 12.63
N TYR A 134 6.37 0.16 12.89
CA TYR A 134 6.71 -0.98 12.04
C TYR A 134 5.55 -1.96 11.93
N MET A 135 4.98 -2.37 13.07
CA MET A 135 3.82 -3.28 13.07
C MET A 135 2.60 -2.68 12.35
N ARG A 136 2.36 -1.37 12.53
CA ARG A 136 1.21 -0.71 11.93
C ARG A 136 1.35 -0.52 10.42
N PHE A 137 2.51 -0.10 9.94
CA PHE A 137 2.70 0.36 8.57
C PHE A 137 3.45 -0.64 7.68
N PHE A 138 4.45 -1.34 8.23
CA PHE A 138 5.18 -2.37 7.50
C PHE A 138 4.43 -3.72 7.54
N ASN A 139 4.07 -4.20 8.73
CA ASN A 139 3.32 -5.46 8.90
C ASN A 139 1.80 -5.31 8.71
N ASN A 140 1.30 -4.08 8.57
CA ASN A 140 -0.12 -3.77 8.34
C ASN A 140 -1.08 -4.31 9.42
N MET A 141 -0.65 -4.39 10.68
CA MET A 141 -1.46 -4.85 11.81
C MET A 141 -2.46 -3.78 12.27
N LYS A 142 -3.64 -4.17 12.77
CA LYS A 142 -4.57 -3.20 13.39
C LYS A 142 -4.08 -2.79 14.76
N GLU A 143 -4.49 -1.60 15.22
CA GLU A 143 -4.12 -1.12 16.56
C GLU A 143 -4.61 -2.04 17.70
N VAL A 144 -5.70 -2.78 17.47
CA VAL A 144 -6.20 -3.79 18.43
C VAL A 144 -5.28 -5.03 18.44
N ASP A 145 -4.91 -5.54 17.27
CA ASP A 145 -3.99 -6.69 17.16
C ASP A 145 -2.60 -6.35 17.74
N ILE A 146 -2.13 -5.12 17.52
CA ILE A 146 -0.86 -4.62 18.10
C ILE A 146 -0.97 -4.50 19.62
N ALA A 147 -2.13 -4.06 20.13
CA ALA A 147 -2.36 -3.92 21.57
C ALA A 147 -2.31 -5.29 22.27
N GLU A 148 -2.93 -6.30 21.66
CA GLU A 148 -2.89 -7.70 22.11
C GLU A 148 -1.45 -8.25 22.07
N GLU A 149 -0.77 -8.11 20.94
CA GLU A 149 0.61 -8.60 20.75
C GLU A 149 1.61 -7.96 21.71
N LEU A 150 1.43 -6.67 22.05
CA LEU A 150 2.30 -5.94 22.96
C LEU A 150 1.82 -5.97 24.42
N ASN A 151 0.67 -6.60 24.72
CA ASN A 151 0.02 -6.59 26.03
C ASN A 151 -0.14 -5.18 26.63
N ILE A 152 -0.62 -4.22 25.83
CA ILE A 152 -0.92 -2.84 26.24
C ILE A 152 -2.32 -2.44 25.81
N SER A 153 -2.83 -1.30 26.30
CA SER A 153 -4.15 -0.83 25.87
C SER A 153 -4.13 -0.32 24.42
N ARG A 154 -5.27 -0.47 23.72
CA ARG A 154 -5.46 0.13 22.40
C ARG A 154 -5.24 1.65 22.42
N GLN A 155 -5.64 2.33 23.50
CA GLN A 155 -5.36 3.77 23.63
C GLN A 155 -3.86 4.07 23.74
N ALA A 156 -3.07 3.21 24.40
CA ALA A 156 -1.62 3.35 24.46
C ALA A 156 -0.98 3.18 23.08
N VAL A 157 -1.42 2.20 22.28
CA VAL A 157 -1.00 2.04 20.87
C VAL A 157 -1.32 3.30 20.07
N TYR A 158 -2.56 3.78 20.13
CA TYR A 158 -3.01 4.97 19.41
C TYR A 158 -2.18 6.22 19.77
N LYS A 159 -1.98 6.48 21.08
CA LYS A 159 -1.17 7.62 21.55
C LYS A 159 0.28 7.50 21.10
N SER A 160 0.89 6.32 21.25
CA SER A 160 2.28 6.08 20.86
C SER A 160 2.48 6.25 19.36
N LYS A 161 1.58 5.70 18.53
CA LYS A 161 1.57 5.86 17.08
C LYS A 161 1.49 7.33 16.67
N ASN A 162 0.57 8.10 17.26
CA ASN A 162 0.42 9.52 16.90
C ASN A 162 1.61 10.38 17.34
N LEU A 163 2.21 10.09 18.50
CA LEU A 163 3.45 10.75 18.92
C LEU A 163 4.60 10.44 17.97
N ALA A 164 4.70 9.19 17.52
CA ALA A 164 5.71 8.77 16.55
C ALA A 164 5.52 9.48 15.20
N LEU A 165 4.28 9.52 14.68
CA LEU A 165 3.97 10.21 13.42
C LEU A 165 4.31 11.71 13.48
N LYS A 166 4.05 12.39 14.61
CA LYS A 166 4.44 13.80 14.78
C LYS A 166 5.96 14.02 14.71
N LYS A 167 6.76 13.08 15.20
CA LYS A 167 8.22 13.14 15.11
C LYS A 167 8.72 12.85 13.69
N LEU A 168 8.08 11.93 13.00
CA LEU A 168 8.39 11.65 11.60
C LEU A 168 7.98 12.83 10.70
N GLU A 169 6.90 13.53 11.03
CA GLU A 169 6.40 14.68 10.26
C GLU A 169 7.45 15.79 10.11
N SER A 170 8.26 16.08 11.12
CA SER A 170 9.33 17.07 10.99
C SER A 170 10.42 16.63 10.02
N VAL A 171 10.82 15.35 10.08
CA VAL A 171 11.84 14.79 9.18
C VAL A 171 11.32 14.70 7.74
N ILE A 172 10.07 14.26 7.57
CA ILE A 172 9.44 14.18 6.26
C ILE A 172 9.26 15.58 5.65
N LYS A 173 8.93 16.60 6.45
CA LYS A 173 8.87 17.99 5.96
C LYS A 173 10.24 18.50 5.50
N GLU A 174 11.33 18.14 6.18
CA GLU A 174 12.68 18.48 5.72
C GLU A 174 13.05 17.76 4.42
N LEU A 175 12.66 16.50 4.26
CA LEU A 175 12.89 15.72 3.04
C LEU A 175 12.05 16.20 1.85
N ILE A 176 10.83 16.69 2.09
CA ILE A 176 9.89 17.15 1.06
C ILE A 176 10.09 18.65 0.72
N ASN A 177 10.64 19.46 1.63
CA ASN A 177 10.99 20.87 1.36
C ASN A 177 12.34 21.05 0.62
N ILE A 178 12.67 20.10 -0.26
CA ILE A 178 13.61 20.32 -1.35
C ILE A 178 12.85 20.98 -2.51
#